data_AF-A0A496QUU0-F1
#
_entry.id   AF-A0A496QUU0-F1
#
_cell.length_a   1.000
_cell.length_b   1.000
_cell.length_c   1.000
_cell.angle_alpha   90.00
_cell.angle_beta   90.00
_cell.angle_gamma   90.00
#
_symmetry.space_group_name_H-M   'P 1'
#
loop_
_entity.id
_entity.type
_entity.pdbx_description
1 polymer ?
#
loop_
_entity_poly.entity_id
_entity_poly.type
_entity_poly.pdbx_seq_one_letter_code
_entity_poly.pdbx_strand_id
1 'polypeptide(L)'
;MKALFCLLLVILPLSAFSTSGVASDTNGDGKSDQWVEKKENGDTILRIDRNSNGKVDYLVKINEQGKKIYEEIDFNYDGVMDDFYYYIEGVLKRREIDTNFDGKIDLWVYIDKGIYIESYEQDKDFDGEIDYKHEFGKD
;
A
#
# COMPACT_ATOMS: atom_id res chain seq x y z
N MET A 1 47.02 -36.93 15.70
CA MET A 1 46.22 -36.24 16.74
C MET A 1 45.63 -35.01 16.09
N LYS A 2 44.35 -35.06 15.69
CA LYS A 2 43.69 -33.97 14.94
C LYS A 2 43.18 -32.93 15.93
N ALA A 3 43.63 -31.68 15.76
CA ALA A 3 43.16 -30.52 16.51
C ALA A 3 41.68 -30.27 16.21
N LEU A 4 40.88 -30.07 17.26
CA LEU A 4 39.48 -29.67 17.17
C LEU A 4 39.39 -28.18 17.52
N PHE A 5 39.25 -27.34 16.50
CA PHE A 5 39.05 -25.90 16.65
C PHE A 5 37.54 -25.68 16.86
N CYS A 6 37.12 -25.43 18.10
CA CYS A 6 35.74 -25.00 18.39
C CYS A 6 35.60 -23.53 17.98
N LEU A 7 35.04 -23.30 16.79
CA LEU A 7 34.57 -21.99 16.37
C LEU A 7 33.29 -21.67 17.15
N LEU A 8 33.41 -20.88 18.21
CA LEU A 8 32.27 -20.35 18.95
C LEU A 8 31.59 -19.28 18.08
N LEU A 9 30.57 -19.69 17.33
CA LEU A 9 29.70 -18.79 16.57
C LEU A 9 28.82 -18.05 17.58
N VAL A 10 29.26 -16.86 18.01
CA VAL A 10 28.43 -15.96 18.80
C VAL A 10 27.32 -15.46 17.88
N ILE A 11 26.17 -16.12 17.95
CA ILE A 11 24.94 -15.62 17.37
C ILE A 11 24.59 -14.38 18.20
N LEU A 12 24.96 -13.20 17.70
CA LEU A 12 24.44 -11.95 18.24
C LEU A 12 22.92 -12.01 18.10
N PRO A 13 22.14 -11.80 19.17
CA PRO A 13 20.69 -11.74 19.04
C PRO A 13 20.38 -10.59 18.08
N LEU A 14 19.69 -10.91 16.99
CA LEU A 14 19.09 -9.93 16.12
C LEU A 14 18.17 -9.09 17.01
N SER A 15 18.61 -7.88 17.34
CA SER A 15 17.84 -6.95 18.14
C SER A 15 16.50 -6.78 17.45
N ALA A 16 15.44 -7.25 18.10
CA ALA A 16 14.08 -7.01 17.66
C ALA A 16 13.89 -5.49 17.67
N PHE A 17 13.93 -4.88 16.49
CA PHE A 17 13.45 -3.53 16.32
C PHE A 17 11.96 -3.55 16.65
N SER A 18 11.60 -3.06 17.83
CA SER A 18 10.20 -2.92 18.22
C SER A 18 9.62 -1.79 17.38
N THR A 19 8.98 -2.13 16.27
CA THR A 19 8.03 -1.20 15.65
C THR A 19 6.92 -0.96 16.67
N SER A 20 6.68 0.30 17.02
CA SER A 20 5.60 0.67 17.95
C SER A 20 4.27 0.61 17.19
N GLY A 21 3.75 -0.61 17.06
CA GLY A 21 2.44 -0.89 16.52
C GLY A 21 1.36 -0.74 17.59
N VAL A 22 0.32 0.04 17.31
CA VAL A 22 -0.91 0.08 18.12
C VAL A 22 -2.02 -0.62 17.31
N ALA A 23 -2.67 -1.61 17.92
CA ALA A 23 -3.88 -2.23 17.39
C ALA A 23 -5.09 -1.71 18.17
N SER A 24 -6.21 -1.46 17.50
CA SER A 24 -7.46 -0.97 18.07
C SER A 24 -8.63 -1.79 17.58
N ASP A 25 -9.57 -2.07 18.47
CA ASP A 25 -10.91 -2.60 18.21
C ASP A 25 -11.88 -1.41 18.35
N THR A 26 -12.27 -0.82 17.22
CA THR A 26 -13.09 0.38 17.14
C THR A 26 -14.59 0.06 17.06
N ASN A 27 -14.95 -1.17 16.67
CA ASN A 27 -16.34 -1.62 16.53
C ASN A 27 -16.85 -2.41 17.76
N GLY A 28 -15.96 -2.84 18.66
CA GLY A 28 -16.26 -3.53 19.91
C GLY A 28 -16.59 -5.02 19.76
N ASP A 29 -16.21 -5.66 18.66
CA ASP A 29 -16.50 -7.08 18.40
C ASP A 29 -15.47 -8.05 19.01
N GLY A 30 -14.44 -7.51 19.66
CA GLY A 30 -13.35 -8.27 20.28
C GLY A 30 -12.20 -8.62 19.33
N LYS A 31 -12.22 -8.15 18.08
CA LYS A 31 -11.13 -8.24 17.11
C LYS A 31 -10.64 -6.83 16.78
N SER A 32 -9.33 -6.66 16.62
CA SER A 32 -8.81 -5.41 16.11
C SER A 32 -9.19 -5.24 14.64
N ASP A 33 -9.65 -4.05 14.27
CA ASP A 33 -9.98 -3.63 12.90
C ASP A 33 -9.08 -2.48 12.42
N GLN A 34 -8.25 -1.91 13.30
CA GLN A 34 -7.33 -0.84 12.96
C GLN A 34 -5.93 -1.07 13.55
N TRP A 35 -4.89 -0.87 12.73
CA TRP A 35 -3.49 -0.95 13.15
C TRP A 35 -2.71 0.28 12.69
N VAL A 36 -1.98 0.90 13.60
CA VAL A 36 -1.09 2.03 13.34
C VAL A 36 0.33 1.62 13.66
N GLU A 37 1.24 1.77 12.70
CA GLU A 37 2.66 1.46 12.85
C GLU A 37 3.49 2.71 12.56
N LYS A 38 4.27 3.17 13.55
CA LYS A 38 5.24 4.25 13.32
C LYS A 38 6.62 3.66 13.00
N LYS A 39 7.16 4.03 11.84
CA LYS A 39 8.49 3.65 11.34
C LYS A 39 9.58 4.52 11.96
N GLU A 40 10.82 4.05 11.89
CA GLU A 40 11.99 4.75 12.46
C GLU A 40 12.27 6.10 11.80
N ASN A 41 11.99 6.21 10.50
CA ASN A 41 12.10 7.45 9.74
C ASN A 41 10.96 8.46 10.01
N GLY A 42 10.05 8.15 10.96
CA GLY A 42 8.91 9.00 11.30
C GLY A 42 7.65 8.73 10.50
N ASP A 43 7.72 7.95 9.41
CA ASP A 43 6.55 7.60 8.61
C ASP A 43 5.55 6.75 9.42
N THR A 44 4.29 6.85 9.07
CA THR A 44 3.19 6.10 9.68
C THR A 44 2.51 5.24 8.63
N ILE A 45 2.28 3.97 8.97
CA ILE A 45 1.43 3.07 8.20
C ILE A 45 0.16 2.81 9.01
N LEU A 46 -0.99 3.11 8.42
CA LEU A 46 -2.31 2.79 8.96
C LEU A 46 -2.92 1.68 8.11
N ARG A 47 -3.47 0.66 8.77
CA ARG A 47 -4.19 -0.47 8.17
C ARG A 47 -5.57 -0.57 8.79
N ILE A 48 -6.60 -0.81 7.99
CA ILE A 48 -7.99 -0.88 8.42
C ILE A 48 -8.68 -2.08 7.75
N ASP A 49 -9.45 -2.82 8.54
CA ASP A 49 -10.46 -3.80 8.10
C ASP A 49 -11.84 -3.12 8.20
N ARG A 50 -12.29 -2.49 7.12
CA ARG A 50 -13.51 -1.66 7.12
C ARG A 50 -14.79 -2.49 7.12
N ASN A 51 -14.72 -3.75 6.66
CA ASN A 51 -15.89 -4.64 6.60
C ASN A 51 -15.94 -5.69 7.71
N SER A 52 -14.95 -5.70 8.61
CA SER A 52 -14.83 -6.59 9.76
C SER A 52 -14.77 -8.08 9.38
N ASN A 53 -14.21 -8.40 8.21
CA ASN A 53 -14.06 -9.78 7.75
C ASN A 53 -12.76 -10.45 8.23
N GLY A 54 -11.91 -9.72 8.96
CA GLY A 54 -10.62 -10.16 9.48
C GLY A 54 -9.45 -9.95 8.51
N LYS A 55 -9.67 -9.29 7.37
CA LYS A 55 -8.63 -8.91 6.40
C LYS A 55 -8.57 -7.40 6.28
N VAL A 56 -7.35 -6.86 6.15
CA VAL A 56 -7.15 -5.44 5.87
C VAL A 56 -7.60 -5.16 4.44
N ASP A 57 -8.46 -4.17 4.27
CA ASP A 57 -8.99 -3.73 2.98
C ASP A 57 -8.64 -2.27 2.65
N TYR A 58 -7.96 -1.57 3.57
CA TYR A 58 -7.44 -0.23 3.35
C TYR A 58 -6.09 -0.05 4.06
N LEU A 59 -5.10 0.43 3.33
CA LEU A 59 -3.80 0.82 3.87
C LEU A 59 -3.42 2.21 3.37
N VAL A 60 -2.92 3.05 4.27
CA VAL A 60 -2.33 4.36 3.92
C VAL A 60 -0.96 4.53 4.56
N LYS A 61 -0.03 5.07 3.78
CA LYS A 61 1.31 5.50 4.23
C LYS A 61 1.36 7.02 4.27
N ILE A 62 1.78 7.55 5.40
CA ILE A 62 1.87 8.97 5.69
C ILE A 62 3.31 9.26 6.07
N ASN A 63 3.92 10.29 5.49
CA ASN A 63 5.29 10.67 5.86
C ASN A 63 5.35 11.35 7.24
N GLU A 64 6.56 11.57 7.75
CA GLU A 64 6.77 12.25 9.04
C GLU A 64 6.13 13.67 9.12
N GLN A 65 5.92 14.34 7.98
CA GLN A 65 5.25 15.64 7.90
C GLN A 65 3.71 15.55 7.91
N GLY A 66 3.15 14.35 8.04
CA GLY A 66 1.70 14.13 8.05
C GLY A 66 1.05 14.14 6.67
N LYS A 67 1.84 14.03 5.58
CA LYS A 67 1.34 14.02 4.20
C LYS A 67 1.19 12.58 3.71
N LYS A 68 0.07 12.27 3.07
CA LYS A 68 -0.10 10.99 2.36
C LYS A 68 0.97 10.87 1.28
N ILE A 69 1.53 9.67 1.15
CA ILE A 69 2.46 9.31 0.08
C ILE A 69 1.96 8.12 -0.74
N TYR A 70 1.11 7.27 -0.15
CA TYR A 70 0.58 6.07 -0.80
C TYR A 70 -0.71 5.58 -0.12
N GLU A 71 -1.66 5.08 -0.90
CA GLU A 71 -2.82 4.30 -0.43
C GLU A 71 -3.04 3.08 -1.30
N GLU A 72 -3.53 2.00 -0.72
CA GLU A 72 -4.02 0.82 -1.43
C GLU A 72 -5.32 0.35 -0.78
N ILE A 73 -6.24 -0.11 -1.62
CA ILE A 73 -7.61 -0.46 -1.25
C ILE A 73 -7.96 -1.78 -1.92
N ASP A 74 -8.53 -2.69 -1.15
CA ASP A 74 -9.27 -3.85 -1.64
C ASP A 74 -10.73 -3.37 -1.76
N PHE A 75 -11.12 -2.98 -2.98
CA PHE A 75 -12.42 -2.35 -3.23
C PHE A 75 -13.53 -3.40 -3.30
N ASN A 76 -13.21 -4.60 -3.78
CA ASN A 76 -14.18 -5.69 -3.95
C ASN A 76 -14.29 -6.63 -2.72
N TYR A 77 -13.38 -6.50 -1.76
CA TYR A 77 -13.23 -7.29 -0.52
C TYR A 77 -12.89 -8.77 -0.70
N ASP A 78 -12.18 -9.13 -1.77
CA ASP A 78 -11.74 -10.52 -2.00
C ASP A 78 -10.46 -10.89 -1.21
N GLY A 79 -9.78 -9.89 -0.65
CA GLY A 79 -8.53 -10.00 0.09
C GLY A 79 -7.28 -9.66 -0.72
N VAL A 80 -7.42 -9.17 -1.94
CA VAL A 80 -6.37 -8.65 -2.80
C VAL A 80 -6.62 -7.15 -3.02
N MET A 81 -5.57 -6.32 -2.91
CA MET A 81 -5.70 -4.88 -3.16
C MET A 81 -5.83 -4.64 -4.67
N ASP A 82 -6.75 -3.77 -5.07
CA ASP A 82 -7.11 -3.53 -6.48
C ASP A 82 -7.08 -2.04 -6.89
N ASP A 83 -7.01 -1.11 -5.92
CA ASP A 83 -6.99 0.33 -6.19
C ASP A 83 -5.88 1.04 -5.41
N PHE A 84 -4.96 1.67 -6.14
CA PHE A 84 -3.70 2.19 -5.63
C PHE A 84 -3.53 3.67 -5.95
N TYR A 85 -3.15 4.47 -4.96
CA TYR A 85 -3.01 5.91 -5.08
C TYR A 85 -1.61 6.34 -4.68
N TYR A 86 -1.00 7.21 -5.49
CA TYR A 86 0.36 7.70 -5.29
C TYR A 86 0.36 9.23 -5.19
N TYR A 87 1.02 9.72 -4.14
CA TYR A 87 1.00 11.13 -3.78
C TYR A 87 2.42 11.70 -3.79
N ILE A 88 2.55 12.97 -4.19
CA ILE A 88 3.77 13.76 -4.04
C ILE A 88 3.43 14.98 -3.19
N GLU A 89 4.11 15.14 -2.05
CA GLU A 89 3.85 16.23 -1.11
C GLU A 89 2.37 16.32 -0.66
N GLY A 90 1.70 15.16 -0.53
CA GLY A 90 0.28 15.08 -0.15
C GLY A 90 -0.71 15.36 -1.29
N VAL A 91 -0.22 15.64 -2.50
CA VAL A 91 -1.06 15.87 -3.69
C VAL A 91 -1.13 14.58 -4.50
N LEU A 92 -2.33 14.13 -4.81
CA LEU A 92 -2.55 12.93 -5.64
C LEU A 92 -1.98 13.16 -7.04
N LYS A 93 -1.18 12.22 -7.53
CA LYS A 93 -0.50 12.29 -8.84
C LYS A 93 -0.80 11.12 -9.75
N ARG A 94 -1.07 9.94 -9.19
CA ARG A 94 -1.38 8.76 -9.97
C ARG A 94 -2.35 7.87 -9.22
N ARG A 95 -3.27 7.25 -9.96
CA ARG A 95 -4.11 6.15 -9.51
C ARG A 95 -3.91 4.96 -10.44
N GLU A 96 -3.80 3.78 -9.89
CA GLU A 96 -3.68 2.52 -10.63
C GLU A 96 -4.79 1.60 -10.17
N ILE A 97 -5.51 0.96 -11.10
CA ILE A 97 -6.68 0.15 -10.81
C ILE A 97 -6.58 -1.18 -11.57
N ASP A 98 -6.79 -2.27 -10.86
CA ASP A 98 -7.16 -3.57 -11.40
C ASP A 98 -8.70 -3.61 -11.48
N THR A 99 -9.25 -3.37 -12.67
CA THR A 99 -10.69 -3.22 -12.88
C THR A 99 -11.41 -4.57 -13.03
N ASN A 100 -10.66 -5.66 -13.29
CA ASN A 100 -11.21 -7.01 -13.48
C ASN A 100 -10.91 -7.96 -12.31
N PHE A 101 -10.10 -7.53 -11.34
CA PHE A 101 -9.70 -8.25 -10.13
C PHE A 101 -8.87 -9.52 -10.40
N ASP A 102 -8.02 -9.49 -11.42
CA ASP A 102 -7.14 -10.62 -11.76
C ASP A 102 -5.74 -10.55 -11.12
N GLY A 103 -5.47 -9.49 -10.36
CA GLY A 103 -4.21 -9.20 -9.69
C GLY A 103 -3.23 -8.39 -10.53
N LYS A 104 -3.66 -7.86 -11.69
CA LYS A 104 -2.86 -6.99 -12.55
C LYS A 104 -3.57 -5.66 -12.77
N ILE A 105 -2.79 -4.59 -12.78
CA ILE A 105 -3.32 -3.27 -13.13
C ILE A 105 -3.64 -3.24 -14.62
N ASP A 106 -4.82 -2.72 -14.95
CA ASP A 106 -5.27 -2.50 -16.34
C ASP A 106 -5.67 -1.04 -16.61
N LEU A 107 -5.70 -0.18 -15.58
CA LEU A 107 -6.00 1.24 -15.72
C LEU A 107 -5.02 2.10 -14.91
N TRP A 108 -4.34 3.02 -15.59
CA TRP A 108 -3.47 4.03 -15.00
C TRP A 108 -4.03 5.42 -15.27
N VAL A 109 -4.21 6.23 -14.23
CA VAL A 109 -4.74 7.59 -14.32
C VAL A 109 -3.72 8.57 -13.75
N TYR A 110 -3.35 9.58 -14.53
CA TYR A 110 -2.40 10.62 -14.15
C TYR A 110 -3.12 11.93 -13.85
N ILE A 111 -2.78 12.56 -12.72
CA ILE A 111 -3.58 13.62 -12.11
C ILE A 111 -2.70 14.85 -11.81
N ASP A 112 -3.12 16.03 -12.28
CA ASP A 112 -2.57 17.33 -11.91
C ASP A 112 -3.33 18.00 -10.77
N LYS A 113 -2.56 18.67 -9.91
CA LYS A 113 -3.04 19.42 -8.72
C LYS A 113 -4.02 18.62 -7.85
N GLY A 114 -3.97 17.29 -7.91
CA GLY A 114 -4.82 16.38 -7.15
C GLY A 114 -6.26 16.25 -7.65
N ILE A 115 -6.68 16.96 -8.70
CA ILE A 115 -8.09 16.99 -9.13
C ILE A 115 -8.32 16.96 -10.65
N TYR A 116 -7.32 17.32 -11.47
CA TYR A 116 -7.47 17.35 -12.92
C TYR A 116 -6.84 16.10 -13.51
N ILE A 117 -7.61 15.29 -14.24
CA ILE A 117 -7.02 14.16 -14.98
C ILE A 117 -6.26 14.73 -16.18
N GLU A 118 -4.95 14.51 -16.22
CA GLU A 118 -4.10 14.89 -17.35
C GLU A 118 -4.18 13.83 -18.46
N SER A 119 -4.13 12.56 -18.07
CA SER A 119 -4.17 11.44 -18.99
C SER A 119 -4.59 10.15 -18.30
N TYR A 120 -4.94 9.16 -19.11
CA TYR A 120 -5.08 7.79 -18.65
C TYR A 120 -4.65 6.79 -19.73
N GLU A 121 -4.22 5.63 -19.26
CA GLU A 121 -3.79 4.47 -20.05
C GLU A 121 -4.63 3.27 -19.62
N GLN A 122 -5.01 2.43 -20.59
CA GLN A 122 -5.85 1.24 -20.38
C GLN A 122 -5.33 0.05 -21.18
N ASP A 123 -5.21 -1.09 -20.52
CA ASP A 123 -5.25 -2.43 -21.10
C ASP A 123 -6.72 -2.86 -21.12
N LYS A 124 -7.31 -3.02 -22.30
CA LYS A 124 -8.77 -3.24 -22.44
C LYS A 124 -9.13 -4.71 -22.59
N ASP A 125 -8.18 -5.54 -23.01
CA ASP A 125 -8.39 -6.96 -23.19
C ASP A 125 -7.64 -7.83 -22.15
N PHE A 126 -6.93 -7.19 -21.23
CA PHE A 126 -6.27 -7.77 -20.05
C PHE A 126 -5.11 -8.70 -20.41
N ASP A 127 -4.43 -8.42 -21.53
CA ASP A 127 -3.30 -9.21 -22.00
C ASP A 127 -1.95 -8.77 -21.41
N GLY A 128 -1.92 -7.64 -20.70
CA GLY A 128 -0.74 -7.02 -20.09
C GLY A 128 -0.09 -5.93 -20.94
N GLU A 129 -0.65 -5.61 -22.12
CA GLU A 129 -0.22 -4.50 -22.98
C GLU A 129 -1.23 -3.34 -22.95
N ILE A 130 -0.74 -2.12 -23.12
CA ILE A 130 -1.62 -0.93 -23.13
C ILE A 130 -2.26 -0.78 -24.51
N ASP A 131 -3.58 -0.92 -24.57
CA ASP A 131 -4.38 -0.74 -25.78
C ASP A 131 -4.72 0.72 -26.09
N TYR A 132 -4.89 1.52 -25.04
CA TYR A 132 -5.48 2.84 -25.16
C TYR A 132 -4.80 3.85 -24.27
N LYS A 133 -4.55 5.03 -24.84
CA LYS A 133 -4.03 6.19 -24.13
C LYS A 133 -4.83 7.43 -24.54
N HIS A 134 -5.19 8.24 -23.56
CA HIS A 134 -5.83 9.53 -23.79
C HIS A 134 -5.16 10.61 -22.95
N GLU A 135 -4.99 11.78 -23.54
CA GLU A 135 -4.41 12.96 -22.88
C GLU A 135 -5.38 14.13 -23.07
N PHE A 136 -5.77 14.76 -21.96
CA PHE A 136 -6.69 15.89 -21.94
C PHE A 136 -5.94 17.21 -22.19
N GLY A 137 -6.58 18.17 -22.86
CA GLY A 137 -6.03 19.52 -23.07
C GLY A 137 -5.00 19.64 -24.20
N LYS A 138 -4.93 18.66 -25.11
CA LYS A 138 -4.09 18.70 -26.31
C LYS A 138 -4.84 19.00 -27.63
N ASP A 139 -6.01 19.63 -27.54
CA ASP A 139 -6.80 20.07 -28.70
C ASP A 139 -6.35 21.45 -29.23
#